data_AF-A0A2S2Q2D3-F1
#
_entry.id   AF-A0A2S2Q2D3-F1
#
_cell.length_a   1.000
_cell.length_b   1.000
_cell.length_c   1.000
_cell.angle_alpha   90.00
_cell.angle_beta   90.00
_cell.angle_gamma   90.00
#
_symmetry.space_group_name_H-M   'P 1'
#
loop_
_entity.id
_entity.type
_entity.pdbx_description
1 polymer ?
#
loop_
_entity_poly.entity_id
_entity_poly.type
_entity_poly.pdbx_seq_one_letter_code
_entity_poly.pdbx_strand_id
1 'polypeptide(L)'
;MKPSKLKEYFERSHSQFAEKDIAFFKRKEDALKNARMDSFGYFFQSTEAGLEASYCIAQRIAKNKKPHTIGENLIKPCILDAVRLVLGEQHVEKINKISLSNNTIKNRIEDMSKNILDTMLNEIKSSPFFALQLDESTDVASCSQLLAYARYIKGDDLKEEYLFSESLSTTTRGEDVFRTVKNFIDENELQWSKLIGVCTDGAPAMLGIHSGF
;
A
#
# COMPACT_ATOMS: atom_id res chain seq x y z
N MET A 1 -17.16 -9.61 -36.37
CA MET A 1 -16.38 -9.33 -37.60
C MET A 1 -16.11 -10.66 -38.30
N LYS A 2 -16.20 -10.75 -39.64
CA LYS A 2 -15.94 -12.03 -40.35
C LYS A 2 -14.44 -12.39 -40.26
N PRO A 3 -14.05 -13.67 -40.07
CA PRO A 3 -12.65 -14.07 -39.93
C PRO A 3 -11.75 -13.63 -41.10
N SER A 4 -12.28 -13.66 -42.32
CA SER A 4 -11.59 -13.19 -43.52
C SER A 4 -11.24 -11.70 -43.45
N LYS A 5 -12.19 -10.87 -43.02
CA LYS A 5 -11.98 -9.42 -42.85
C LYS A 5 -11.02 -9.11 -41.71
N LEU A 6 -10.99 -9.95 -40.67
CA LEU A 6 -10.07 -9.79 -39.54
C LEU A 6 -8.63 -10.07 -39.96
N LYS A 7 -8.43 -11.14 -40.74
CA LYS A 7 -7.12 -11.51 -41.31
C LYS A 7 -6.61 -10.41 -42.24
N GLU A 8 -7.44 -9.95 -43.18
CA GLU A 8 -7.08 -8.90 -44.13
C GLU A 8 -6.76 -7.56 -43.43
N TYR A 9 -7.54 -7.21 -42.41
CA TYR A 9 -7.25 -6.03 -41.58
C TYR A 9 -5.92 -6.16 -40.83
N PHE A 10 -5.65 -7.32 -40.25
CA PHE A 10 -4.42 -7.61 -39.51
C PHE A 10 -3.20 -7.57 -40.42
N GLU A 11 -3.26 -8.20 -41.59
CA GLU A 11 -2.18 -8.18 -42.58
C GLU A 11 -1.91 -6.76 -43.10
N ARG A 12 -2.95 -5.94 -43.29
CA ARG A 12 -2.80 -4.56 -43.75
C ARG A 12 -2.27 -3.61 -42.68
N SER A 13 -2.77 -3.72 -41.45
CA SER A 13 -2.53 -2.72 -40.38
C SER A 13 -1.40 -3.13 -39.43
N HIS A 14 -1.06 -4.41 -39.41
CA HIS A 14 -0.09 -5.03 -38.51
C HIS A 14 0.82 -6.00 -39.27
N SER A 15 1.21 -5.64 -40.50
CA SER A 15 2.03 -6.45 -41.40
C SER A 15 3.32 -6.94 -40.75
N GLN A 16 3.93 -6.15 -39.86
CA GLN A 16 5.12 -6.52 -39.07
C GLN A 16 4.93 -7.75 -38.17
N PHE A 17 3.68 -8.15 -37.89
CA PHE A 17 3.32 -9.29 -37.07
C PHE A 17 2.65 -10.42 -37.88
N ALA A 18 2.46 -10.25 -39.19
CA ALA A 18 1.74 -11.20 -40.05
C ALA A 18 2.39 -12.60 -40.10
N GLU A 19 3.73 -12.65 -40.03
CA GLU A 19 4.50 -13.91 -40.04
C GLU A 19 4.80 -14.47 -38.64
N LYS A 20 4.32 -13.82 -37.57
CA LYS A 20 4.60 -14.27 -36.20
C LYS A 20 3.71 -15.44 -35.83
N ASP A 21 4.28 -16.40 -35.10
CA ASP A 21 3.57 -17.59 -34.65
C ASP A 21 2.67 -17.31 -33.44
N ILE A 22 1.77 -18.24 -33.15
CA ILE A 22 0.88 -18.14 -31.98
C ILE A 22 1.69 -18.02 -30.67
N ALA A 23 2.87 -18.66 -30.60
CA ALA A 23 3.73 -18.59 -29.42
C ALA A 23 4.28 -17.17 -29.17
N PHE A 24 4.60 -16.41 -30.22
CA PHE A 24 4.98 -15.00 -30.10
C PHE A 24 3.86 -14.17 -29.49
N PHE A 25 2.61 -14.36 -29.94
CA PHE A 25 1.48 -13.61 -29.39
C PHE A 25 1.17 -14.00 -27.94
N LYS A 26 1.28 -15.28 -27.58
CA LYS A 26 1.16 -15.71 -26.18
C LYS A 26 2.22 -15.07 -25.29
N ARG A 27 3.49 -15.08 -25.71
CA ARG A 27 4.57 -14.39 -24.97
C ARG A 27 4.30 -12.89 -24.83
N LYS A 28 3.78 -12.25 -25.89
CA LYS A 28 3.43 -10.83 -25.87
C LYS A 28 2.23 -10.55 -24.96
N GLU A 29 1.22 -11.41 -24.96
CA GLU A 29 0.07 -11.37 -24.05
C GLU A 29 0.53 -11.49 -22.59
N ASP A 30 1.38 -12.47 -22.27
CA ASP A 30 1.92 -12.66 -20.92
C ASP A 30 2.78 -11.46 -20.49
N ALA A 31 3.58 -10.90 -21.39
CA ALA A 31 4.32 -9.67 -21.13
C ALA A 31 3.41 -8.47 -20.86
N LEU A 32 2.29 -8.35 -21.58
CA LEU A 32 1.30 -7.29 -21.42
C LEU A 32 0.50 -7.44 -20.11
N LYS A 33 0.12 -8.67 -19.73
CA LYS A 33 -0.55 -8.95 -18.44
C LYS A 33 0.32 -8.58 -17.24
N ASN A 34 1.63 -8.71 -17.38
CA ASN A 34 2.60 -8.41 -16.32
C ASN A 34 3.15 -6.98 -16.39
N ALA A 35 2.88 -6.22 -17.45
CA ALA A 35 3.31 -4.84 -17.59
C ALA A 35 2.29 -3.89 -16.96
N ARG A 36 2.76 -2.88 -16.23
CA ARG A 36 1.93 -1.75 -15.79
C ARG A 36 2.12 -0.60 -16.78
N MET A 37 1.01 -0.01 -17.23
CA MET A 37 1.03 1.20 -18.06
C MET A 37 1.36 2.41 -17.18
N ASP A 38 2.23 3.29 -17.67
CA ASP A 38 2.37 4.63 -17.11
C ASP A 38 1.26 5.58 -17.62
N SER A 39 1.24 6.82 -17.10
CA SER A 39 0.27 7.85 -17.48
C SER A 39 0.28 8.23 -18.96
N PHE A 40 1.27 7.77 -19.73
CA PHE A 40 1.44 8.04 -21.16
C PHE A 40 1.17 6.80 -22.03
N GLY A 41 0.76 5.68 -21.43
CA GLY A 41 0.42 4.44 -22.14
C GLY A 41 1.64 3.61 -22.55
N TYR A 42 2.84 3.89 -22.02
CA TYR A 42 4.02 3.08 -22.28
C TYR A 42 4.08 1.85 -21.36
N PHE A 43 4.41 0.70 -21.94
CA PHE A 43 4.55 -0.56 -21.21
C PHE A 43 5.90 -0.61 -20.50
N PHE A 44 5.87 -0.62 -19.17
CA PHE A 44 7.07 -0.75 -18.36
C PHE A 44 7.21 -2.16 -17.79
N GLN A 45 8.20 -2.91 -18.26
CA GLN A 45 8.58 -4.19 -17.67
C GLN A 45 9.67 -3.93 -16.61
N SER A 46 9.28 -3.82 -15.35
CA SER A 46 10.22 -3.69 -14.25
C SER A 46 10.95 -5.02 -14.03
N THR A 47 12.28 -5.02 -14.07
CA THR A 47 13.07 -6.15 -13.59
C THR A 47 12.84 -6.36 -12.09
N GLU A 48 12.94 -7.59 -11.59
CA GLU A 48 12.79 -7.92 -10.16
C GLU A 48 13.65 -7.02 -9.26
N ALA A 49 14.94 -6.87 -9.58
CA ALA A 49 15.84 -5.98 -8.86
C ALA A 49 15.41 -4.50 -8.91
N GLY A 50 14.80 -4.05 -10.00
CA GLY A 50 14.28 -2.69 -10.13
C GLY A 50 13.02 -2.47 -9.30
N LEU A 51 12.17 -3.48 -9.18
CA LEU A 51 11.00 -3.47 -8.30
C LEU A 51 11.45 -3.42 -6.83
N GLU A 52 12.37 -4.30 -6.44
CA GLU A 52 12.93 -4.33 -5.09
C GLU A 52 13.57 -2.98 -4.72
N ALA A 53 14.40 -2.44 -5.61
CA ALA A 53 14.99 -1.11 -5.43
C ALA A 53 13.93 -0.02 -5.22
N SER A 54 12.81 -0.07 -5.96
CA SER A 54 11.70 0.88 -5.78
C SER A 54 11.06 0.79 -4.39
N TYR A 55 10.85 -0.42 -3.85
CA TYR A 55 10.37 -0.62 -2.48
C TYR A 55 11.37 -0.11 -1.45
N CYS A 56 12.66 -0.43 -1.60
CA CYS A 56 13.68 0.04 -0.66
C CYS A 56 13.79 1.58 -0.64
N ILE A 57 13.65 2.25 -1.79
CA ILE A 57 13.66 3.71 -1.85
C ILE A 57 12.37 4.27 -1.22
N ALA A 58 11.20 3.74 -1.57
CA ALA A 58 9.92 4.14 -1.00
C ALA A 58 9.90 4.01 0.53
N GLN A 59 10.44 2.91 1.06
CA GLN A 59 10.55 2.69 2.51
C GLN A 59 11.42 3.76 3.18
N ARG A 60 12.55 4.14 2.55
CA ARG A 60 13.41 5.21 3.07
C ARG A 60 12.71 6.57 3.04
N ILE A 61 11.98 6.87 1.98
CA ILE A 61 11.18 8.11 1.87
C ILE A 61 10.17 8.18 3.01
N ALA A 62 9.41 7.10 3.23
CA ALA A 62 8.40 7.00 4.29
C ALA A 62 9.01 7.15 5.69
N LYS A 63 10.09 6.39 6.00
CA LYS A 63 10.77 6.45 7.30
C LYS A 63 11.31 7.85 7.63
N ASN A 64 11.73 8.59 6.61
CA ASN A 64 12.23 9.96 6.77
C ASN A 64 11.12 11.03 6.64
N LYS A 65 9.84 10.63 6.60
CA LYS A 65 8.67 11.51 6.49
C LYS A 65 8.79 12.52 5.33
N LYS A 66 9.33 12.07 4.19
CA LYS A 66 9.50 12.91 3.00
C LYS A 66 8.30 12.76 2.04
N PRO A 67 7.95 13.81 1.28
CA PRO A 67 6.88 13.74 0.29
C PRO A 67 7.25 12.74 -0.82
N HIS A 68 6.25 12.04 -1.35
CA HIS A 68 6.45 11.01 -2.39
C HIS A 68 7.14 11.55 -3.66
N THR A 69 6.86 12.82 -4.01
CA THR A 69 7.45 13.53 -5.15
C THR A 69 8.98 13.63 -5.09
N ILE A 70 9.61 13.45 -3.92
CA ILE A 70 11.07 13.45 -3.80
C ILE A 70 11.72 12.32 -4.61
N GLY A 71 10.98 11.23 -4.85
CA GLY A 71 11.42 10.09 -5.66
C GLY A 71 11.78 10.50 -7.09
N GLU A 72 10.88 11.21 -7.75
CA GLU A 72 11.04 11.67 -9.14
C GLU A 72 11.80 12.99 -9.25
N ASN A 73 11.61 13.92 -8.30
CA ASN A 73 12.17 15.27 -8.40
C ASN A 73 13.64 15.36 -7.99
N LEU A 74 14.13 14.44 -7.14
CA LEU A 74 15.48 14.54 -6.59
C LEU A 74 16.22 13.21 -6.64
N ILE A 75 15.65 12.16 -6.05
CA ILE A 75 16.37 10.88 -5.88
C ILE A 75 16.71 10.26 -7.23
N LYS A 76 15.74 10.19 -8.15
CA LYS A 76 15.93 9.62 -9.48
C LYS A 76 17.03 10.38 -10.28
N PRO A 77 16.97 11.71 -10.47
CA PRO A 77 18.04 12.47 -11.11
C PRO A 77 19.42 12.24 -10.47
N CYS A 78 19.53 12.30 -9.14
CA CYS A 78 20.80 12.11 -8.45
C CYS A 78 21.43 10.74 -8.73
N ILE A 79 20.63 9.67 -8.72
CA ILE A 79 21.14 8.32 -9.01
C ILE A 79 21.58 8.23 -10.48
N LEU A 80 20.81 8.80 -11.41
CA LEU A 80 21.15 8.77 -12.83
C LEU A 80 22.45 9.53 -13.12
N ASP A 81 22.64 10.72 -12.54
CA ASP A 81 23.86 11.51 -12.72
C ASP A 81 25.07 10.80 -12.10
N ALA A 82 24.94 10.24 -10.90
CA ALA A 82 26.01 9.46 -10.27
C ALA A 82 26.40 8.25 -11.12
N VAL A 83 25.43 7.49 -11.62
CA VAL A 83 25.68 6.31 -12.46
C VAL A 83 26.32 6.71 -13.78
N ARG A 84 25.83 7.79 -14.42
CA ARG A 84 26.40 8.31 -15.66
C ARG A 84 27.87 8.70 -15.49
N LEU A 85 28.18 9.48 -14.45
CA LEU A 85 29.53 10.02 -14.23
C LEU A 85 30.53 8.99 -13.71
N VAL A 86 30.09 8.06 -12.87
CA VAL A 86 30.98 7.10 -12.18
C VAL A 86 31.08 5.77 -12.92
N LEU A 87 29.97 5.27 -13.48
CA LEU A 87 29.91 3.94 -14.12
C LEU A 87 29.85 4.02 -15.66
N GLY A 88 29.35 5.13 -16.20
CA GLY A 88 29.22 5.36 -17.64
C GLY A 88 27.79 5.23 -18.17
N GLU A 89 27.54 5.84 -19.33
CA GLU A 89 26.21 5.98 -19.94
C GLU A 89 25.51 4.64 -20.18
N GLN A 90 26.28 3.58 -20.48
CA GLN A 90 25.73 2.24 -20.77
C GLN A 90 24.94 1.62 -19.60
N HIS A 91 25.13 2.12 -18.36
CA HIS A 91 24.41 1.63 -17.18
C HIS A 91 23.16 2.44 -16.82
N VAL A 92 23.01 3.65 -17.38
CA VAL A 92 21.91 4.58 -17.07
C VAL A 92 20.56 3.97 -17.43
N GLU A 93 20.45 3.32 -18.58
CA GLU A 93 19.21 2.67 -19.05
C GLU A 93 18.67 1.61 -18.08
N LYS A 94 19.56 0.89 -17.38
CA LYS A 94 19.14 -0.11 -16.39
C LYS A 94 18.52 0.56 -15.16
N ILE A 95 19.05 1.71 -14.75
CA ILE A 95 18.56 2.47 -13.59
C ILE A 95 17.32 3.30 -13.94
N ASN A 96 17.21 3.75 -15.19
CA ASN A 96 16.00 4.37 -15.72
C ASN A 96 14.78 3.45 -15.54
N LYS A 97 14.99 2.13 -15.49
CA LYS A 97 13.92 1.16 -15.24
C LYS A 97 13.33 1.11 -13.82
N ILE A 98 13.95 1.76 -12.85
CA ILE A 98 13.41 1.82 -11.48
C ILE A 98 12.30 2.88 -11.43
N SER A 99 11.04 2.48 -11.31
CA SER A 99 9.95 3.45 -11.23
C SER A 99 9.95 4.15 -9.86
N LEU A 100 10.09 5.47 -9.84
CA LEU A 100 10.13 6.31 -8.63
C LEU A 100 9.17 7.51 -8.73
N SER A 101 8.16 7.43 -9.60
CA SER A 101 7.14 8.48 -9.72
C SER A 101 6.38 8.66 -8.41
N ASN A 102 5.76 9.82 -8.23
CA ASN A 102 4.93 10.11 -7.06
C ASN A 102 3.91 8.98 -6.77
N ASN A 103 3.22 8.51 -7.81
CA ASN A 103 2.23 7.44 -7.69
C ASN A 103 2.87 6.08 -7.39
N THR A 104 4.04 5.78 -7.97
CA THR A 104 4.73 4.53 -7.65
C THR A 104 5.17 4.54 -6.19
N ILE A 105 5.81 5.61 -5.71
CA ILE A 105 6.24 5.70 -4.30
C ILE A 105 5.05 5.56 -3.36
N LYS A 106 3.94 6.26 -3.64
CA LYS A 106 2.68 6.11 -2.90
C LYS A 106 2.24 4.65 -2.82
N ASN A 107 2.06 4.01 -3.98
CA ASN A 107 1.56 2.63 -4.05
C ASN A 107 2.50 1.65 -3.33
N ARG A 108 3.82 1.83 -3.42
CA ARG A 108 4.79 0.97 -2.72
C ARG A 108 4.67 1.10 -1.21
N ILE A 109 4.43 2.32 -0.71
CA ILE A 109 4.21 2.55 0.73
C ILE A 109 2.89 1.93 1.17
N GLU A 110 1.82 2.10 0.39
CA GLU A 110 0.51 1.49 0.68
C GLU A 110 0.58 -0.04 0.67
N ASP A 111 1.25 -0.64 -0.33
CA ASP A 111 1.47 -2.09 -0.43
C ASP A 111 2.20 -2.63 0.82
N MET A 112 3.28 -1.95 1.24
CA MET A 112 4.03 -2.34 2.44
C MET A 112 3.20 -2.16 3.71
N SER A 113 2.45 -1.06 3.82
CA SER A 113 1.57 -0.79 4.96
C SER A 113 0.50 -1.87 5.09
N LYS A 114 -0.13 -2.25 3.97
CA LYS A 114 -1.11 -3.32 3.93
C LYS A 114 -0.51 -4.65 4.36
N ASN A 115 0.69 -4.99 3.87
CA ASN A 115 1.35 -6.23 4.26
C ASN A 115 1.66 -6.29 5.76
N ILE A 116 2.08 -5.17 6.36
CA ILE A 116 2.30 -5.06 7.81
C ILE A 116 0.98 -5.28 8.57
N LEU A 117 -0.09 -4.62 8.14
CA LEU A 117 -1.42 -4.76 8.75
C LEU A 117 -1.94 -6.20 8.65
N ASP A 118 -1.90 -6.80 7.46
CA ASP A 118 -2.32 -8.20 7.23
C ASP A 118 -1.54 -9.17 8.14
N THR A 119 -0.24 -8.94 8.31
CA THR A 119 0.61 -9.74 9.21
C THR A 119 0.15 -9.60 10.66
N MET A 120 -0.06 -8.36 11.12
CA MET A 120 -0.53 -8.09 12.48
C MET A 120 -1.91 -8.69 12.75
N LEU A 121 -2.85 -8.56 11.80
CA LEU A 121 -4.19 -9.14 11.92
C LEU A 121 -4.14 -10.66 12.04
N ASN A 122 -3.28 -11.32 11.26
CA ASN A 122 -3.08 -12.77 11.38
C ASN A 122 -2.52 -13.18 12.75
N GLU A 123 -1.61 -12.37 13.32
CA GLU A 123 -1.09 -12.58 14.68
C GLU A 123 -2.20 -12.40 15.72
N ILE A 124 -3.01 -11.34 15.64
CA ILE A 124 -4.14 -11.09 16.54
C ILE A 124 -5.17 -12.23 16.44
N LYS A 125 -5.52 -12.66 15.22
CA LYS A 125 -6.45 -13.78 14.99
C LYS A 125 -5.95 -15.08 15.62
N SER A 126 -4.64 -15.31 15.60
CA SER A 126 -3.98 -16.49 16.17
C SER A 126 -3.86 -16.42 17.69
N SER A 127 -3.80 -15.21 18.27
CA SER A 127 -3.77 -15.01 19.72
C SER A 127 -5.02 -15.59 20.39
N PRO A 128 -4.93 -16.14 21.62
CA PRO A 128 -6.10 -16.55 22.38
C PRO A 128 -7.01 -15.37 22.70
N PHE A 129 -6.43 -14.21 23.01
CA PHE A 129 -7.14 -12.98 23.36
C PHE A 129 -6.39 -11.75 22.84
N PHE A 130 -7.10 -10.64 22.71
CA PHE A 130 -6.49 -9.34 22.47
C PHE A 130 -7.22 -8.26 23.26
N ALA A 131 -6.54 -7.14 23.47
CA ALA A 131 -7.08 -5.93 24.04
C ALA A 131 -6.79 -4.75 23.11
N LEU A 132 -7.61 -3.72 23.20
CA LEU A 132 -7.42 -2.47 22.47
C LEU A 132 -7.07 -1.34 23.43
N GLN A 133 -6.21 -0.44 23.00
CA GLN A 133 -6.02 0.85 23.62
C GLN A 133 -6.43 1.92 22.60
N LEU A 134 -7.38 2.75 22.99
CA LEU A 134 -7.95 3.80 22.16
C LEU A 134 -7.50 5.15 22.70
N ASP A 135 -7.06 6.00 21.80
CA ASP A 135 -6.62 7.36 22.10
C ASP A 135 -7.22 8.32 21.07
N GLU A 136 -7.71 9.46 21.54
CA GLU A 136 -8.25 10.50 20.66
C GLU A 136 -7.21 11.62 20.50
N SER A 137 -6.75 11.83 19.26
CA SER A 137 -5.86 12.95 18.94
C SER A 137 -6.60 13.97 18.10
N THR A 138 -6.42 15.26 18.38
CA THR A 138 -6.89 16.34 17.48
C THR A 138 -5.82 16.63 16.43
N ASP A 139 -6.16 16.55 15.15
CA ASP A 139 -5.23 16.92 14.08
C ASP A 139 -5.15 18.45 13.87
N VAL A 140 -4.22 18.89 13.02
CA VAL A 140 -3.96 20.32 12.75
C VAL A 140 -5.16 21.03 12.09
N ALA A 141 -6.08 20.29 11.49
CA ALA A 141 -7.30 20.80 10.87
C ALA A 141 -8.51 20.78 11.83
N SER A 142 -8.29 20.49 13.12
CA SER A 142 -9.32 20.32 14.16
C SER A 142 -10.24 19.12 13.92
N CYS A 143 -9.81 18.13 13.14
CA CYS A 143 -10.51 16.85 13.04
C CYS A 143 -9.99 15.91 14.14
N SER A 144 -10.92 15.28 14.86
CA SER A 144 -10.56 14.22 15.80
C SER A 144 -10.19 12.94 15.07
N GLN A 145 -9.06 12.35 15.45
CA GLN A 145 -8.52 11.10 14.97
C GLN A 145 -8.58 10.09 16.10
N LEU A 146 -9.19 8.93 15.85
CA LEU A 146 -9.15 7.80 16.75
C LEU A 146 -7.94 6.95 16.41
N LEU A 147 -6.99 6.86 17.35
CA LEU A 147 -5.85 5.97 17.30
C LEU A 147 -6.19 4.70 18.07
N ALA A 148 -5.91 3.55 17.46
CA ALA A 148 -6.07 2.25 18.11
C ALA A 148 -4.74 1.50 18.13
N TYR A 149 -4.40 0.95 19.29
CA TYR A 149 -3.30 0.01 19.48
C TYR A 149 -3.86 -1.34 19.91
N ALA A 150 -3.33 -2.42 19.34
CA ALA A 150 -3.69 -3.78 19.70
C ALA A 150 -2.63 -4.37 20.61
N ARG A 151 -3.08 -4.99 21.70
CA ARG A 151 -2.24 -5.77 22.60
C ARG A 151 -2.67 -7.23 22.55
N TYR A 152 -1.75 -8.13 22.20
CA TYR A 152 -2.06 -9.54 21.96
C TYR A 152 -0.87 -10.44 22.30
N ILE A 153 -1.11 -11.75 22.44
CA ILE A 153 -0.10 -12.74 22.78
C ILE A 153 0.43 -13.37 21.48
N LYS A 154 1.74 -13.35 21.29
CA LYS A 154 2.42 -14.05 20.20
C LYS A 154 3.48 -14.98 20.78
N GLY A 155 3.21 -16.29 20.74
CA GLY A 155 4.04 -17.24 21.48
C GLY A 155 3.90 -16.99 22.97
N ASP A 156 5.02 -16.75 23.65
CA ASP A 156 5.06 -16.43 25.09
C ASP A 156 5.17 -14.92 25.37
N ASP A 157 5.22 -14.10 24.31
CA ASP A 157 5.42 -12.65 24.42
C ASP A 157 4.11 -11.88 24.29
N LEU A 158 3.97 -10.85 25.12
CA LEU A 158 2.94 -9.83 24.98
C LEU A 158 3.42 -8.76 24.00
N LYS A 159 2.75 -8.64 22.86
CA LYS A 159 3.01 -7.61 21.86
C LYS A 159 2.01 -6.48 21.97
N GLU A 160 2.48 -5.26 21.70
CA GLU A 160 1.66 -4.06 21.55
C GLU A 160 2.07 -3.38 20.26
N GLU A 161 1.11 -3.16 19.36
CA GLU A 161 1.37 -2.54 18.06
C GLU A 161 0.24 -1.60 17.67
N TYR A 162 0.58 -0.56 16.90
CA TYR A 162 -0.37 0.36 16.31
C TYR A 162 -1.24 -0.38 15.28
N LEU A 163 -2.56 -0.29 15.43
CA LEU A 163 -3.52 -1.01 14.61
C LEU A 163 -4.09 -0.12 13.50
N PHE A 164 -4.69 1.02 13.85
CA PHE A 164 -5.24 1.96 12.88
C PHE A 164 -5.33 3.40 13.43
N SER A 165 -5.54 4.34 12.51
CA SER A 165 -5.91 5.73 12.78
C SER A 165 -7.03 6.10 11.83
N GLU A 166 -8.19 6.44 12.36
CA GLU A 166 -9.36 6.78 11.57
C GLU A 166 -9.94 8.12 12.02
N SER A 167 -10.39 8.91 11.05
CA SER A 167 -11.00 10.22 11.32
C SER A 167 -12.43 10.05 11.84
N LEU A 168 -12.76 10.71 12.94
CA LEU A 168 -14.12 10.78 13.47
C LEU A 168 -14.88 11.91 12.76
N SER A 169 -15.52 11.58 11.63
CA SER A 169 -16.09 12.56 10.70
C SER A 169 -17.29 13.38 11.22
N THR A 170 -17.94 12.94 12.30
CA THR A 170 -19.23 13.50 12.76
C THR A 170 -19.13 14.14 14.13
N THR A 171 -18.79 13.36 15.16
CA THR A 171 -18.64 13.84 16.54
C THR A 171 -17.61 13.01 17.29
N THR A 172 -17.15 13.51 18.43
CA THR A 172 -16.26 12.79 19.36
C THR A 172 -17.06 11.99 20.40
N ARG A 173 -18.29 11.56 20.09
CA ARG A 173 -19.14 10.83 21.06
C ARG A 173 -18.74 9.36 21.10
N GLY A 174 -18.95 8.70 22.24
CA GLY A 174 -18.64 7.28 22.41
C GLY A 174 -19.27 6.38 21.35
N GLU A 175 -20.46 6.71 20.84
CA GLU A 175 -21.11 5.98 19.75
C GLU A 175 -20.29 5.99 18.45
N ASP A 176 -19.70 7.12 18.07
CA ASP A 176 -18.91 7.25 16.84
C ASP A 176 -17.57 6.50 16.98
N VAL A 177 -16.97 6.53 18.19
CA VAL A 177 -15.80 5.71 18.52
C VAL A 177 -16.16 4.22 18.42
N PHE A 178 -17.26 3.80 19.05
CA PHE A 178 -17.71 2.41 19.03
C PHE A 178 -17.98 1.94 17.60
N ARG A 179 -18.64 2.75 16.78
CA ARG A 179 -18.91 2.42 15.38
C ARG A 179 -17.62 2.24 14.57
N THR A 180 -16.64 3.12 14.78
CA THR A 180 -15.34 3.03 14.11
C THR A 180 -14.61 1.74 14.47
N VAL A 181 -14.51 1.44 15.77
CA VAL A 181 -13.90 0.19 16.26
C VAL A 181 -14.66 -1.04 15.77
N LYS A 182 -16.00 -0.98 15.79
CA LYS A 182 -16.85 -2.07 15.34
C LYS A 182 -16.64 -2.38 13.87
N ASN A 183 -16.68 -1.35 13.02
CA ASN A 183 -16.46 -1.51 11.59
C ASN A 183 -15.07 -2.11 11.33
N PHE A 184 -14.03 -1.61 11.99
CA PHE A 184 -12.68 -2.17 11.84
C PHE A 184 -12.61 -3.65 12.24
N ILE A 185 -13.18 -4.03 13.38
CA ILE A 185 -13.20 -5.42 13.84
C ILE A 185 -13.94 -6.32 12.86
N ASP A 186 -15.11 -5.88 12.39
CA ASP A 186 -15.96 -6.65 11.48
C ASP A 186 -15.32 -6.79 10.09
N GLU A 187 -14.78 -5.71 9.52
CA GLU A 187 -14.12 -5.68 8.20
C GLU A 187 -12.85 -6.55 8.15
N ASN A 188 -12.14 -6.64 9.28
CA ASN A 188 -10.91 -7.44 9.39
C ASN A 188 -11.17 -8.84 9.96
N GLU A 189 -12.43 -9.22 10.18
CA GLU A 189 -12.85 -10.53 10.69
C GLU A 189 -12.18 -10.89 12.03
N LEU A 190 -12.01 -9.90 12.90
CA LEU A 190 -11.54 -10.13 14.26
C LEU A 190 -12.69 -10.64 15.14
N GLN A 191 -12.41 -11.60 16.02
CA GLN A 191 -13.45 -12.20 16.85
C GLN A 191 -13.70 -11.36 18.11
N TRP A 192 -14.92 -10.82 18.24
CA TRP A 192 -15.37 -10.11 19.44
C TRP A 192 -15.21 -10.93 20.72
N SER A 193 -15.40 -12.25 20.66
CA SER A 193 -15.23 -13.15 21.82
C SER A 193 -13.80 -13.23 22.33
N LYS A 194 -12.81 -12.82 21.53
CA LYS A 194 -11.39 -12.76 21.93
C LYS A 194 -10.99 -11.37 22.44
N LEU A 195 -11.82 -10.35 22.27
CA LEU A 195 -11.57 -9.02 22.80
C LEU A 195 -11.86 -9.01 24.31
N ILE A 196 -10.82 -8.96 25.13
CA ILE A 196 -10.95 -9.08 26.61
C ILE A 196 -10.89 -7.75 27.35
N GLY A 197 -10.55 -6.66 26.66
CA GLY A 197 -10.48 -5.35 27.28
C GLY A 197 -10.27 -4.24 26.28
N VAL A 198 -10.81 -3.07 26.61
CA VAL A 198 -10.51 -1.83 25.91
C VAL A 198 -10.10 -0.78 26.93
N CYS A 199 -8.96 -0.16 26.72
CA CYS A 199 -8.43 0.92 27.53
C CYS A 199 -8.65 2.25 26.79
N THR A 200 -9.15 3.26 27.48
CA THR A 200 -9.37 4.60 26.96
C THR A 200 -8.72 5.62 27.90
N ASP A 201 -8.40 6.81 27.40
CA ASP A 201 -7.74 7.89 28.16
C ASP A 201 -8.64 8.58 29.20
N GLY A 202 -9.92 8.19 29.26
CA GLY A 202 -10.89 8.79 30.16
C GLY A 202 -11.50 10.10 29.64
N ALA A 203 -11.42 10.40 28.35
CA ALA A 203 -12.18 11.50 27.76
C ALA A 203 -13.69 11.31 28.05
N PRO A 204 -14.50 12.39 28.16
CA PRO A 204 -15.94 12.29 28.47
C PRO A 204 -16.71 11.37 27.50
N ALA A 205 -16.25 11.29 26.25
CA ALA A 205 -16.71 10.38 25.22
C ALA A 205 -16.56 8.89 25.55
N MET A 206 -15.62 8.57 26.44
CA MET A 206 -15.15 7.21 26.74
C MET A 206 -15.54 6.75 28.16
N LEU A 207 -16.00 7.65 29.03
CA LEU A 207 -16.34 7.35 30.43
C LEU A 207 -17.85 7.36 30.75
N GLY A 208 -18.70 7.75 29.81
CA GLY A 208 -20.13 7.89 30.07
C GLY A 208 -20.83 6.56 30.36
N ILE A 209 -21.41 6.40 31.55
CA ILE A 209 -22.19 5.19 31.92
C ILE A 209 -23.36 4.92 30.94
N HIS A 210 -23.90 5.97 30.32
CA HIS A 210 -25.03 5.88 29.37
C HIS A 210 -24.66 6.31 27.93
N SER A 211 -23.46 6.85 27.72
CA SER A 211 -23.06 7.49 26.46
C SER A 211 -21.56 7.39 26.15
N GLY A 212 -20.84 6.60 26.94
CA GLY A 212 -19.44 6.25 26.76
C GLY A 212 -19.28 5.12 25.75
N PHE A 213 -18.04 4.91 25.34
CA PHE A 213 -17.60 3.78 24.53
C PHE A 213 -17.78 2.43 25.25
#